data_AF-A0A069RFN6-F1
#
_entry.id   AF-A0A069RFN6-F1
#
_cell.length_a   1.000
_cell.length_b   1.000
_cell.length_c   1.000
_cell.angle_alpha   90.00
_cell.angle_beta   90.00
_cell.angle_gamma   90.00
#
_symmetry.space_group_name_H-M   'P 1'
#
loop_
_entity.id
_entity.type
_entity.pdbx_description
1 polymer ?
#
loop_
_entity_poly.entity_id
_entity_poly.type
_entity_poly.pdbx_seq_one_letter_code
_entity_poly.pdbx_strand_id
1 'polypeptide(L)'
;MKYNKRISRFTAGIMVAAALALFSGCVQGEAESSGSSAQASEVQNIQITSKAINIDEGIFKGEGNVPVVEGISDKKVQERINRRFQEEADEFIDMQAQSARLIIEDAYEDDYSKTASVDYEVKHSDGKIVSILMSKTVKEGEYGYSINKVYNIDVNTGKDIEIGKLFKDGSYKETMEKYITENLDMNGKKYAVKIDNEQAYYIDGSSVVLSFEPYEIGSDQDKYFEFNIPFEVFGDSIDTNVKLKPYAVDVVAKKVSLQEAWIDEDISMPVIAGLSDSAVQEKINSMIEKEITDFKNEFEVTAKEDYEDMKTFEPNPRPYVASISFEEKCNQEGILSLYVVYYEYTGGAHGMHTDVSYNIDLETGELITYDKLFKEDFNYKSVIDKNIYRQIDGIKQQYINEALSRGESVEDAYIPYQGFEGIADDQPFYINDDRIGVYFGLYEIASYADGIPTFEIPISELNEGLNPKYAKNFE
;
A
#
# COMPACT_ATOMS: atom_id res chain seq x y z
N MET A 1 -19.33 23.63 41.12
CA MET A 1 -19.15 22.38 41.89
C MET A 1 -18.01 21.64 41.21
N LYS A 2 -16.87 21.48 41.90
CA LYS A 2 -15.64 20.91 41.33
C LYS A 2 -15.85 19.43 41.04
N TYR A 3 -15.77 19.01 39.78
CA TYR A 3 -15.47 17.62 39.43
C TYR A 3 -14.03 17.53 38.93
N ASN A 4 -13.10 17.56 39.89
CA ASN A 4 -11.81 16.91 39.72
C ASN A 4 -12.07 15.40 39.79
N LYS A 5 -12.35 14.78 38.65
CA LYS A 5 -12.03 13.36 38.46
C LYS A 5 -11.01 13.31 37.34
N ARG A 6 -9.73 13.29 37.72
CA ARG A 6 -8.71 12.61 36.92
C ARG A 6 -9.25 11.21 36.68
N ILE A 7 -9.74 10.93 35.48
CA ILE A 7 -9.86 9.56 35.01
C ILE A 7 -8.42 9.04 35.06
N SER A 8 -8.19 8.03 35.90
CA SER A 8 -6.88 7.42 35.98
C SER A 8 -6.53 6.92 34.58
N ARG A 9 -5.39 7.37 34.05
CA ARG A 9 -4.69 6.71 32.94
C ARG A 9 -4.52 5.25 33.31
N PHE A 10 -5.47 4.41 32.92
CA PHE A 10 -5.29 2.98 32.83
C PHE A 10 -4.82 2.78 31.40
N THR A 11 -3.51 2.69 31.25
CA THR A 11 -2.86 2.04 30.13
C THR A 11 -3.45 0.64 30.00
N ALA A 12 -4.54 0.51 29.25
CA ALA A 12 -4.74 -0.66 28.43
C ALA A 12 -3.87 -0.42 27.19
N GLY A 13 -2.56 -0.50 27.37
CA GLY A 13 -1.71 -0.89 26.28
C GLY A 13 -2.17 -2.28 25.92
N ILE A 14 -3.03 -2.39 24.91
CA ILE A 14 -3.12 -3.61 24.15
C ILE A 14 -1.76 -3.66 23.45
N MET A 15 -0.78 -4.22 24.15
CA MET A 15 0.31 -4.88 23.47
C MET A 15 -0.38 -5.92 22.59
N VAL A 16 -0.50 -5.62 21.30
CA VAL A 16 -0.46 -6.67 20.31
C VAL A 16 0.92 -7.28 20.52
N ALA A 17 0.97 -8.31 21.35
CA ALA A 17 2.11 -9.17 21.46
C ALA A 17 2.23 -9.83 20.08
N ALA A 18 2.95 -9.19 19.16
CA ALA A 18 3.61 -9.88 18.08
C ALA A 18 4.55 -10.86 18.77
N ALA A 19 4.06 -12.08 19.01
CA ALA A 19 4.87 -13.18 19.47
C ALA A 19 5.87 -13.47 18.34
N LEU A 20 7.00 -12.78 18.37
CA LEU A 20 8.22 -13.13 17.65
C LEU A 20 8.70 -14.47 18.23
N ALA A 21 8.12 -15.56 17.73
CA ALA A 21 8.65 -16.89 17.93
C ALA A 21 9.90 -17.04 17.04
N LEU A 22 11.04 -16.52 17.51
CA LEU A 22 12.35 -16.83 16.95
C LEU A 22 12.66 -18.30 17.24
N PHE A 23 12.32 -19.19 16.32
CA PHE A 23 12.77 -20.58 16.38
C PHE A 23 14.17 -20.71 15.79
N SER A 24 15.19 -20.68 16.65
CA SER A 24 16.49 -21.29 16.36
C SER A 24 16.34 -22.82 16.41
N GLY A 25 15.95 -23.41 15.29
CA GLY A 25 15.96 -24.87 15.09
C GLY A 25 17.10 -25.27 14.17
N CYS A 26 18.26 -25.59 14.73
CA CYS A 26 19.29 -26.35 14.01
C CYS A 26 18.72 -27.74 13.64
N VAL A 27 18.46 -27.98 12.36
CA VAL A 27 18.30 -29.35 11.84
C VAL A 27 19.55 -29.67 11.02
N GLN A 28 20.42 -30.51 11.58
CA GLN A 28 21.47 -31.18 10.84
C GLN A 28 20.82 -32.15 9.84
N GLY A 29 21.23 -32.06 8.59
CA GLY A 29 20.62 -32.79 7.48
C GLY A 29 20.96 -34.28 7.42
N GLU A 30 20.17 -34.97 6.61
CA GLU A 30 20.63 -36.13 5.84
C GLU A 30 20.24 -35.88 4.38
N ALA A 31 21.22 -36.06 3.50
CA ALA A 31 21.04 -35.92 2.06
C ALA A 31 20.36 -37.19 1.51
N GLU A 32 19.20 -37.03 0.89
CA GLU A 32 18.68 -38.02 -0.05
C GLU A 32 18.66 -37.46 -1.47
N SER A 33 19.40 -38.16 -2.33
CA SER A 33 19.38 -37.95 -3.77
C SER A 33 18.18 -38.65 -4.41
N SER A 34 17.75 -38.06 -5.54
CA SER A 34 17.13 -38.70 -6.72
C SER A 34 15.63 -38.49 -6.93
N GLY A 35 15.28 -38.13 -8.18
CA GLY A 35 13.96 -38.34 -8.75
C GLY A 35 13.31 -37.07 -9.31
N SER A 36 13.66 -36.70 -10.54
CA SER A 36 12.79 -35.85 -11.37
C SER A 36 11.52 -36.63 -11.70
N SER A 37 10.47 -36.48 -10.89
CA SER A 37 9.10 -36.78 -11.28
C SER A 37 8.34 -35.46 -11.32
N ALA A 38 7.77 -35.12 -12.47
CA ALA A 38 6.82 -34.02 -12.60
C ALA A 38 5.67 -34.25 -11.59
N GLN A 39 5.69 -33.51 -10.47
CA GLN A 39 4.56 -33.45 -9.56
C GLN A 39 3.44 -32.74 -10.32
N ALA A 40 2.38 -33.48 -10.64
CA ALA A 40 1.10 -32.87 -10.94
C ALA A 40 0.75 -31.99 -9.73
N SER A 41 0.59 -30.68 -9.93
CA SER A 41 0.19 -29.77 -8.87
C SER A 41 -1.13 -30.27 -8.29
N GLU A 42 -1.09 -30.76 -7.06
CA GLU A 42 -2.27 -31.18 -6.33
C GLU A 42 -3.20 -29.94 -6.24
N VAL A 43 -4.42 -30.06 -6.77
CA VAL A 43 -5.36 -28.94 -6.77
C VAL A 43 -5.67 -28.60 -5.32
N GLN A 44 -5.22 -27.44 -4.86
CA GLN A 44 -5.42 -27.00 -3.49
C GLN A 44 -6.91 -26.75 -3.26
N ASN A 45 -7.49 -27.40 -2.24
CA ASN A 45 -8.90 -27.23 -1.90
C ASN A 45 -9.03 -26.04 -0.94
N ILE A 46 -9.12 -24.85 -1.51
CA ILE A 46 -9.20 -23.61 -0.74
C ILE A 46 -10.58 -23.45 -0.11
N GLN A 47 -10.60 -23.16 1.19
CA GLN A 47 -11.80 -22.86 1.95
C GLN A 47 -11.61 -21.51 2.63
N ILE A 48 -12.66 -20.68 2.61
CA ILE A 48 -12.64 -19.37 3.25
C ILE A 48 -13.69 -19.35 4.35
N THR A 49 -13.23 -19.21 5.58
CA THR A 49 -14.06 -19.04 6.77
C THR A 49 -13.93 -17.61 7.29
N SER A 50 -14.51 -17.32 8.46
CA SER A 50 -14.43 -16.01 9.08
C SER A 50 -13.95 -16.07 10.53
N LYS A 51 -13.25 -15.01 10.93
CA LYS A 51 -12.94 -14.70 12.33
C LYS A 51 -13.66 -13.41 12.71
N ALA A 52 -14.46 -13.47 13.77
CA ALA A 52 -15.23 -12.32 14.22
C ALA A 52 -14.37 -11.32 15.00
N ILE A 53 -14.64 -10.02 14.81
CA ILE A 53 -14.20 -8.91 15.65
C ILE A 53 -15.40 -8.42 16.46
N ASN A 54 -15.20 -8.16 17.75
CA ASN A 54 -16.22 -7.57 18.61
C ASN A 54 -15.55 -6.82 19.77
N ILE A 55 -15.63 -5.49 19.71
CA ILE A 55 -15.05 -4.52 20.64
C ILE A 55 -16.18 -3.55 21.03
N ASP A 56 -16.36 -3.32 22.32
CA ASP A 56 -17.29 -2.31 22.86
C ASP A 56 -16.56 -1.53 23.96
N GLU A 57 -16.17 -0.30 23.65
CA GLU A 57 -15.51 0.64 24.57
C GLU A 57 -16.49 1.71 25.08
N GLY A 58 -17.80 1.46 24.98
CA GLY A 58 -18.87 2.38 25.35
C GLY A 58 -19.16 3.42 24.26
N ILE A 59 -18.19 4.29 23.97
CA ILE A 59 -18.32 5.37 22.97
C ILE A 59 -17.99 4.88 21.56
N PHE A 60 -17.25 3.78 21.47
CA PHE A 60 -16.81 3.15 20.25
C PHE A 60 -17.22 1.69 20.24
N LYS A 61 -17.70 1.21 19.09
CA LYS A 61 -17.91 -0.22 18.83
C LYS A 61 -17.21 -0.63 17.56
N GLY A 62 -16.32 -1.62 17.67
CA GLY A 62 -15.68 -2.28 16.54
C GLY A 62 -16.31 -3.65 16.34
N GLU A 63 -16.80 -3.97 15.16
CA GLU A 63 -17.37 -5.30 14.88
C GLU A 63 -16.98 -5.79 13.50
N GLY A 64 -17.21 -7.07 13.19
CA GLY A 64 -17.02 -7.55 11.83
C GLY A 64 -16.57 -8.99 11.70
N ASN A 65 -16.28 -9.35 10.46
CA ASN A 65 -15.78 -10.65 10.05
C ASN A 65 -14.55 -10.46 9.17
N VAL A 66 -13.44 -11.06 9.56
CA VAL A 66 -12.19 -11.10 8.78
C VAL A 66 -12.09 -12.44 8.07
N PRO A 67 -11.76 -12.48 6.76
CA PRO A 67 -11.60 -13.74 6.04
C PRO A 67 -10.42 -14.54 6.59
N VAL A 68 -10.61 -15.86 6.68
CA VAL A 68 -9.55 -16.83 7.03
C VAL A 68 -9.48 -17.87 5.92
N VAL A 69 -8.35 -17.86 5.21
CA VAL A 69 -8.04 -18.79 4.12
C VAL A 69 -7.39 -20.06 4.69
N GLU A 70 -7.97 -21.21 4.35
CA GLU A 70 -7.50 -22.54 4.70
C GLU A 70 -7.32 -23.40 3.44
N GLY A 71 -6.53 -24.47 3.57
CA GLY A 71 -6.31 -25.44 2.49
C GLY A 71 -5.13 -25.13 1.58
N ILE A 72 -4.36 -24.07 1.89
CA ILE A 72 -3.08 -23.79 1.22
C ILE A 72 -2.02 -24.78 1.73
N SER A 73 -1.27 -25.37 0.79
CA SER A 73 -0.24 -26.37 1.04
C SER A 73 0.96 -25.77 1.77
N ASP A 74 1.43 -24.59 1.35
CA ASP A 74 2.46 -23.85 2.08
C ASP A 74 1.84 -23.09 3.26
N LYS A 75 2.14 -23.54 4.47
CA LYS A 75 1.61 -22.92 5.70
C LYS A 75 2.15 -21.53 5.96
N LYS A 76 3.36 -21.19 5.50
CA LYS A 76 3.87 -19.82 5.62
C LYS A 76 3.09 -18.87 4.73
N VAL A 77 2.76 -19.28 3.50
CA VAL A 77 1.90 -18.49 2.60
C VAL A 77 0.51 -18.32 3.20
N GLN A 78 -0.09 -19.40 3.73
CA GLN A 78 -1.38 -19.35 4.41
C GLN A 78 -1.38 -18.36 5.59
N GLU A 79 -0.37 -18.46 6.45
CA GLU A 79 -0.20 -17.59 7.62
C GLU A 79 -0.01 -16.14 7.21
N ARG A 80 0.79 -15.87 6.17
CA ARG A 80 1.02 -14.51 5.64
C ARG A 80 -0.27 -13.87 5.14
N ILE A 81 -1.05 -14.58 4.32
CA ILE A 81 -2.32 -14.09 3.80
C ILE A 81 -3.28 -13.75 4.95
N ASN A 82 -3.47 -14.68 5.89
CA ASN A 82 -4.38 -14.49 7.01
C ASN A 82 -3.92 -13.38 7.96
N ARG A 83 -2.61 -13.26 8.19
CA ARG A 83 -2.02 -12.18 8.98
C ARG A 83 -2.33 -10.84 8.34
N ARG A 84 -2.13 -10.70 7.02
CA ARG A 84 -2.41 -9.45 6.29
C ARG A 84 -3.86 -8.99 6.44
N PHE A 85 -4.83 -9.91 6.28
CA PHE A 85 -6.25 -9.56 6.48
C PHE A 85 -6.57 -9.16 7.91
N GLN A 86 -5.95 -9.82 8.89
CA GLN A 86 -6.12 -9.48 10.29
C GLN A 86 -5.51 -8.12 10.63
N GLU A 87 -4.28 -7.86 10.20
CA GLU A 87 -3.58 -6.59 10.44
C GLU A 87 -4.35 -5.42 9.83
N GLU A 88 -4.83 -5.53 8.59
CA GLU A 88 -5.63 -4.44 7.99
C GLU A 88 -6.96 -4.19 8.73
N ALA A 89 -7.61 -5.25 9.21
CA ALA A 89 -8.84 -5.11 9.98
C ALA A 89 -8.59 -4.46 11.35
N ASP A 90 -7.56 -4.92 12.06
CA ASP A 90 -7.17 -4.40 13.38
C ASP A 90 -6.74 -2.93 13.28
N GLU A 91 -5.87 -2.59 12.31
CA GLU A 91 -5.42 -1.20 12.08
C GLU A 91 -6.59 -0.25 11.79
N PHE A 92 -7.54 -0.68 10.96
CA PHE A 92 -8.73 0.13 10.69
C PHE A 92 -9.58 0.35 11.95
N ILE A 93 -9.85 -0.70 12.71
CA ILE A 93 -10.68 -0.62 13.93
C ILE A 93 -9.98 0.23 15.00
N ASP A 94 -8.68 0.02 15.23
CA ASP A 94 -7.89 0.77 16.20
C ASP A 94 -7.83 2.25 15.86
N MET A 95 -7.65 2.59 14.57
CA MET A 95 -7.68 3.98 14.09
C MET A 95 -9.03 4.64 14.38
N GLN A 96 -10.15 3.94 14.14
CA GLN A 96 -11.48 4.49 14.44
C GLN A 96 -11.73 4.62 15.94
N ALA A 97 -11.22 3.69 16.76
CA ALA A 97 -11.29 3.77 18.21
C ALA A 97 -10.52 4.98 18.75
N GLN A 98 -9.30 5.22 18.25
CA GLN A 98 -8.49 6.39 18.62
C GLN A 98 -9.18 7.70 18.22
N SER A 99 -9.71 7.78 17.00
CA SER A 99 -10.49 8.93 16.53
C SER A 99 -11.68 9.24 17.44
N ALA A 100 -12.44 8.23 17.87
CA ALA A 100 -13.56 8.40 18.79
C ALA A 100 -13.13 8.99 20.15
N ARG A 101 -11.98 8.56 20.67
CA ARG A 101 -11.45 9.04 21.96
C ARG A 101 -11.07 10.52 21.90
N LEU A 102 -10.42 10.95 20.81
CA LEU A 102 -10.00 12.35 20.61
C LEU A 102 -11.19 13.31 20.52
N ILE A 103 -12.27 12.91 19.84
CA ILE A 103 -13.45 13.77 19.65
C ILE A 103 -14.12 14.10 20.99
N ILE A 104 -14.22 13.14 21.92
CA ILE A 104 -14.82 13.41 23.24
C ILE A 104 -13.96 14.35 24.10
N GLU A 105 -12.63 14.25 24.00
CA GLU A 105 -11.74 15.16 24.73
C GLU A 105 -11.97 16.63 24.31
N ASP A 106 -12.30 16.87 23.04
CA ASP A 106 -12.56 18.20 22.48
C ASP A 106 -14.03 18.66 22.60
N ALA A 107 -15.02 17.75 22.50
CA ALA A 107 -16.39 18.13 22.17
C ALA A 107 -17.38 18.25 23.36
N TYR A 108 -17.09 17.72 24.56
CA TYR A 108 -18.07 17.66 25.67
C TYR A 108 -19.47 17.14 25.26
N GLU A 109 -19.56 16.24 24.26
CA GLU A 109 -20.84 15.69 23.80
C GLU A 109 -21.18 14.39 24.52
N ASP A 110 -22.20 14.44 25.39
CA ASP A 110 -22.65 13.30 26.19
C ASP A 110 -23.36 12.18 25.38
N ASP A 111 -23.66 12.39 24.08
CA ASP A 111 -24.41 11.46 23.21
C ASP A 111 -23.58 10.97 21.99
N TYR A 112 -22.27 11.18 22.02
CA TYR A 112 -21.39 10.72 20.94
C TYR A 112 -21.28 9.19 20.91
N SER A 113 -21.45 8.60 19.73
CA SER A 113 -21.10 7.21 19.48
C SER A 113 -20.58 7.00 18.07
N LYS A 114 -19.57 6.13 17.96
CA LYS A 114 -18.95 5.74 16.70
C LYS A 114 -18.94 4.22 16.58
N THR A 115 -19.32 3.71 15.41
CA THR A 115 -19.17 2.30 15.08
C THR A 115 -18.29 2.13 13.87
N ALA A 116 -17.37 1.18 13.92
CA ALA A 116 -16.59 0.74 12.77
C ALA A 116 -16.83 -0.74 12.55
N SER A 117 -17.05 -1.14 11.29
CA SER A 117 -17.23 -2.54 10.93
C SER A 117 -16.33 -2.97 9.78
N VAL A 118 -15.86 -4.22 9.83
CA VAL A 118 -15.13 -4.88 8.75
C VAL A 118 -15.92 -6.09 8.28
N ASP A 119 -16.19 -6.18 6.98
CA ASP A 119 -16.85 -7.33 6.36
C ASP A 119 -16.09 -7.75 5.10
N TYR A 120 -16.42 -8.93 4.57
CA TYR A 120 -15.83 -9.40 3.32
C TYR A 120 -16.81 -10.21 2.46
N GLU A 121 -16.54 -10.23 1.17
CA GLU A 121 -17.20 -11.08 0.19
C GLU A 121 -16.15 -11.85 -0.62
N VAL A 122 -16.34 -13.17 -0.74
CA VAL A 122 -15.53 -14.00 -1.64
C VAL A 122 -16.06 -13.83 -3.05
N LYS A 123 -15.30 -13.15 -3.91
CA LYS A 123 -15.66 -12.95 -5.32
C LYS A 123 -15.24 -14.13 -6.18
N HIS A 124 -14.06 -14.70 -5.90
CA HIS A 124 -13.55 -15.90 -6.57
C HIS A 124 -12.69 -16.71 -5.61
N SER A 125 -12.70 -18.03 -5.76
CA SER A 125 -11.82 -18.92 -5.00
C SER A 125 -11.65 -20.23 -5.75
N ASP A 126 -10.42 -20.49 -6.19
CA ASP A 126 -10.01 -21.80 -6.69
C ASP A 126 -8.61 -22.17 -6.15
N GLY A 127 -8.01 -23.25 -6.66
CA GLY A 127 -6.69 -23.72 -6.22
C GLY A 127 -5.50 -22.84 -6.65
N LYS A 128 -5.75 -21.71 -7.33
CA LYS A 128 -4.74 -20.80 -7.87
C LYS A 128 -4.96 -19.35 -7.44
N ILE A 129 -6.21 -18.86 -7.49
CA ILE A 129 -6.56 -17.47 -7.20
C ILE A 129 -7.67 -17.40 -6.17
N VAL A 130 -7.50 -16.49 -5.20
CA VAL A 130 -8.54 -16.06 -4.27
C VAL A 130 -8.78 -14.57 -4.49
N SER A 131 -10.01 -14.19 -4.87
CA SER A 131 -10.44 -12.79 -4.95
C SER A 131 -11.39 -12.46 -3.80
N ILE A 132 -11.00 -11.51 -2.96
CA ILE A 132 -11.79 -11.09 -1.79
C ILE A 132 -12.01 -9.58 -1.85
N LEU A 133 -13.27 -9.16 -1.75
CA LEU A 133 -13.66 -7.78 -1.52
C LEU A 133 -13.78 -7.58 0.00
N MET A 134 -12.93 -6.75 0.60
CA MET A 134 -13.07 -6.33 2.00
C MET A 134 -13.73 -4.96 2.06
N SER A 135 -14.74 -4.82 2.93
CA SER A 135 -15.49 -3.58 3.16
C SER A 135 -15.27 -3.09 4.58
N LYS A 136 -14.88 -1.83 4.72
CA LYS A 136 -14.62 -1.13 5.98
C LYS A 136 -15.63 0.01 6.11
N THR A 137 -16.53 -0.05 7.09
CA THR A 137 -17.61 0.93 7.24
C THR A 137 -17.48 1.68 8.55
N VAL A 138 -17.70 2.99 8.52
CA VAL A 138 -17.78 3.84 9.71
C VAL A 138 -19.17 4.46 9.78
N LYS A 139 -19.74 4.53 10.98
CA LYS A 139 -20.91 5.33 11.28
C LYS A 139 -20.67 6.17 12.52
N GLU A 140 -21.04 7.43 12.44
CA GLU A 140 -20.84 8.44 13.46
C GLU A 140 -22.06 9.38 13.45
N GLY A 141 -22.99 9.16 14.37
CA GLY A 141 -24.31 9.80 14.34
C GLY A 141 -25.09 9.46 13.06
N GLU A 142 -25.50 10.47 12.30
CA GLU A 142 -26.18 10.31 11.00
C GLU A 142 -25.21 10.15 9.81
N TYR A 143 -23.91 10.38 10.03
CA TYR A 143 -22.89 10.29 9.00
C TYR A 143 -22.27 8.90 8.95
N GLY A 144 -21.87 8.47 7.76
CA GLY A 144 -21.13 7.24 7.60
C GLY A 144 -20.56 7.12 6.21
N TYR A 145 -19.52 6.31 6.08
CA TYR A 145 -18.87 6.03 4.82
C TYR A 145 -18.40 4.57 4.80
N SER A 146 -18.17 4.04 3.60
CA SER A 146 -17.62 2.70 3.40
C SER A 146 -16.46 2.78 2.43
N ILE A 147 -15.38 2.07 2.76
CA ILE A 147 -14.20 1.90 1.93
C ILE A 147 -14.13 0.43 1.55
N ASN A 148 -14.00 0.16 0.26
CA ASN A 148 -13.81 -1.18 -0.27
C ASN A 148 -12.39 -1.35 -0.80
N LYS A 149 -11.81 -2.52 -0.56
CA LYS A 149 -10.54 -2.94 -1.15
C LYS A 149 -10.68 -4.35 -1.71
N VAL A 150 -10.19 -4.53 -2.93
CA VAL A 150 -10.20 -5.84 -3.58
C VAL A 150 -8.81 -6.45 -3.54
N TYR A 151 -8.74 -7.70 -3.13
CA TYR A 151 -7.54 -8.53 -3.15
C TYR A 151 -7.68 -9.58 -4.24
N ASN A 152 -6.64 -9.79 -5.03
CA ASN A 152 -6.53 -10.91 -5.97
C ASN A 152 -5.26 -11.67 -5.65
N ILE A 153 -5.34 -12.76 -4.90
CA ILE A 153 -4.17 -13.39 -4.31
C ILE A 153 -3.80 -14.63 -5.12
N ASP A 154 -2.54 -14.71 -5.57
CA ASP A 154 -1.93 -15.96 -6.02
C ASP A 154 -1.72 -16.88 -4.81
N VAL A 155 -2.49 -17.96 -4.75
CA VAL A 155 -2.51 -18.92 -3.64
C VAL A 155 -1.15 -19.57 -3.39
N ASN A 156 -0.28 -19.63 -4.40
CA ASN A 156 1.03 -20.26 -4.27
C ASN A 156 2.08 -19.36 -3.60
N THR A 157 1.91 -18.03 -3.72
CA THR A 157 2.90 -17.07 -3.25
C THR A 157 2.37 -16.14 -2.16
N GLY A 158 1.05 -15.94 -2.10
CA GLY A 158 0.39 -14.97 -1.24
C GLY A 158 0.56 -13.51 -1.70
N LYS A 159 1.01 -13.30 -2.94
CA LYS A 159 1.13 -11.98 -3.56
C LYS A 159 -0.17 -11.56 -4.21
N ASP A 160 -0.41 -10.25 -4.25
CA ASP A 160 -1.47 -9.69 -5.07
C ASP A 160 -1.10 -9.79 -6.55
N ILE A 161 -2.09 -10.15 -7.34
CA ILE A 161 -2.06 -10.17 -8.78
C ILE A 161 -2.53 -8.78 -9.22
N GLU A 162 -1.58 -7.97 -9.66
CA GLU A 162 -1.85 -6.71 -10.34
C GLU A 162 -2.56 -7.02 -11.67
N ILE A 163 -3.53 -6.19 -12.08
CA ILE A 163 -4.42 -6.51 -13.21
C ILE A 163 -3.66 -6.81 -14.51
N GLY A 164 -2.55 -6.09 -14.73
CA GLY A 164 -1.69 -6.28 -15.90
C GLY A 164 -1.05 -7.66 -15.99
N LYS A 165 -0.86 -8.36 -14.86
CA LYS A 165 -0.30 -9.72 -14.82
C LYS A 165 -1.24 -10.79 -15.37
N LEU A 166 -2.53 -10.46 -15.54
CA LEU A 166 -3.47 -11.31 -16.27
C LEU A 166 -3.28 -11.24 -17.79
N PHE A 167 -2.44 -10.35 -18.31
CA PHE A 167 -2.34 -10.09 -19.74
C PHE A 167 -0.92 -10.26 -20.26
N LYS A 168 -0.80 -10.66 -21.53
CA LYS A 168 0.49 -10.86 -22.20
C LYS A 168 1.27 -9.57 -22.43
N ASP A 169 0.58 -8.44 -22.56
CA ASP A 169 1.16 -7.13 -22.76
C ASP A 169 0.18 -6.03 -22.31
N GLY A 170 0.63 -4.77 -22.34
CA GLY A 170 -0.12 -3.60 -21.87
C GLY A 170 -1.34 -3.19 -22.71
N SER A 171 -1.65 -3.85 -23.83
CA SER A 171 -2.80 -3.48 -24.69
C SER A 171 -4.16 -3.73 -24.02
N TYR A 172 -4.17 -4.42 -22.87
CA TYR A 172 -5.39 -4.67 -22.10
C TYR A 172 -6.08 -3.36 -21.68
N LYS A 173 -5.31 -2.32 -21.35
CA LYS A 173 -5.84 -1.01 -20.92
C LYS A 173 -6.72 -0.38 -22.00
N GLU A 174 -6.16 -0.18 -23.19
CA GLU A 174 -6.90 0.36 -24.34
C GLU A 174 -8.11 -0.51 -24.69
N THR A 175 -7.98 -1.84 -24.57
CA THR A 175 -9.09 -2.77 -24.81
C THR A 175 -10.22 -2.58 -23.80
N MET A 176 -9.89 -2.46 -22.50
CA MET A 176 -10.86 -2.21 -21.43
C MET A 176 -11.54 -0.85 -21.60
N GLU A 177 -10.75 0.23 -21.74
CA GLU A 177 -11.25 1.60 -21.88
C GLU A 177 -12.22 1.73 -23.06
N LYS A 178 -11.87 1.13 -24.21
CA LYS A 178 -12.72 1.09 -25.39
C LYS A 178 -14.01 0.31 -25.12
N TYR A 179 -13.91 -0.89 -24.55
CA TYR A 179 -15.07 -1.72 -24.27
C TYR A 179 -16.04 -1.02 -23.31
N ILE A 180 -15.52 -0.37 -22.26
CA ILE A 180 -16.33 0.42 -21.31
C ILE A 180 -16.98 1.60 -22.04
N THR A 181 -16.24 2.39 -22.82
CA THR A 181 -16.80 3.54 -23.56
C THR A 181 -17.89 3.14 -24.57
N GLU A 182 -17.81 1.93 -25.13
CA GLU A 182 -18.78 1.39 -26.06
C GLU A 182 -20.05 0.87 -25.37
N ASN A 183 -19.93 0.32 -24.17
CA ASN A 183 -21.00 -0.44 -23.49
C ASN A 183 -21.54 0.23 -22.21
N LEU A 184 -20.85 1.22 -21.65
CA LEU A 184 -21.31 2.00 -20.50
C LEU A 184 -22.22 3.14 -20.98
N ASP A 185 -23.50 2.99 -20.67
CA ASP A 185 -24.52 4.02 -20.85
C ASP A 185 -25.19 4.34 -19.51
N MET A 186 -24.88 5.50 -18.94
CA MET A 186 -25.58 6.01 -17.75
C MET A 186 -26.44 7.21 -18.15
N ASN A 187 -27.74 6.97 -18.28
CA ASN A 187 -28.75 7.98 -18.63
C ASN A 187 -28.49 8.71 -19.96
N GLY A 188 -28.02 7.99 -20.99
CA GLY A 188 -27.73 8.53 -22.32
C GLY A 188 -26.39 9.26 -22.42
N LYS A 189 -25.55 9.19 -21.39
CA LYS A 189 -24.19 9.74 -21.38
C LYS A 189 -23.18 8.61 -21.49
N LYS A 190 -22.19 8.83 -22.35
CA LYS A 190 -20.98 8.02 -22.42
C LYS A 190 -19.93 8.59 -21.50
N TYR A 191 -19.21 7.71 -20.82
CA TYR A 191 -18.09 8.06 -19.96
C TYR A 191 -16.84 7.45 -20.56
N ALA A 192 -15.79 8.27 -20.68
CA ALA A 192 -14.45 7.76 -20.90
C ALA A 192 -13.88 7.42 -19.52
N VAL A 193 -13.24 6.27 -19.43
CA VAL A 193 -12.51 5.84 -18.24
C VAL A 193 -11.05 5.66 -18.61
N LYS A 194 -10.17 5.74 -17.62
CA LYS A 194 -8.75 5.48 -17.77
C LYS A 194 -8.39 4.33 -16.84
N ILE A 195 -7.68 3.34 -17.35
CA ILE A 195 -7.26 2.18 -16.57
C ILE A 195 -5.77 2.29 -16.26
N ASP A 196 -5.43 2.31 -14.97
CA ASP A 196 -4.04 2.24 -14.53
C ASP A 196 -3.61 0.79 -14.21
N ASN A 197 -2.43 0.62 -13.59
CA ASN A 197 -1.97 -0.72 -13.22
C ASN A 197 -2.58 -1.21 -11.89
N GLU A 198 -3.01 -0.30 -11.03
CA GLU A 198 -3.52 -0.56 -9.69
C GLU A 198 -5.06 -0.64 -9.63
N GLN A 199 -5.73 -0.43 -10.78
CA GLN A 199 -7.18 -0.51 -10.93
C GLN A 199 -7.76 -1.70 -10.18
N ALA A 200 -8.63 -1.40 -9.20
CA ALA A 200 -9.31 -2.42 -8.43
C ALA A 200 -10.15 -3.30 -9.34
N TYR A 201 -9.97 -4.62 -9.23
CA TYR A 201 -10.71 -5.60 -10.02
C TYR A 201 -10.87 -6.90 -9.24
N TYR A 202 -11.79 -7.76 -9.66
CA TYR A 202 -11.78 -9.17 -9.29
C TYR A 202 -12.15 -10.05 -10.48
N ILE A 203 -11.89 -11.35 -10.37
CA ILE A 203 -12.37 -12.35 -11.32
C ILE A 203 -13.76 -12.80 -10.90
N ASP A 204 -14.70 -12.89 -11.85
CA ASP A 204 -16.00 -13.54 -11.64
C ASP A 204 -16.29 -14.46 -12.82
N GLY A 205 -16.14 -15.76 -12.61
CA GLY A 205 -16.28 -16.78 -13.64
C GLY A 205 -15.33 -16.54 -14.82
N SER A 206 -15.88 -16.18 -15.98
CA SER A 206 -15.13 -15.90 -17.21
C SER A 206 -15.04 -14.41 -17.52
N SER A 207 -14.99 -13.56 -16.49
CA SER A 207 -14.95 -12.10 -16.63
C SER A 207 -13.95 -11.46 -15.68
N VAL A 208 -13.37 -10.35 -16.11
CA VAL A 208 -12.72 -9.38 -15.22
C VAL A 208 -13.79 -8.37 -14.83
N VAL A 209 -14.03 -8.18 -13.54
CA VAL A 209 -14.94 -7.15 -13.03
C VAL A 209 -14.10 -6.02 -12.46
N LEU A 210 -14.18 -4.85 -13.07
CA LEU A 210 -13.55 -3.64 -12.56
C LEU A 210 -14.43 -3.03 -11.47
N SER A 211 -13.80 -2.54 -10.41
CA SER A 211 -14.45 -1.81 -9.33
C SER A 211 -13.95 -0.37 -9.33
N PHE A 212 -14.87 0.58 -9.45
CA PHE A 212 -14.62 2.01 -9.46
C PHE A 212 -15.13 2.62 -8.16
N GLU A 213 -14.33 3.50 -7.56
CA GLU A 213 -14.71 4.23 -6.36
C GLU A 213 -15.88 5.19 -6.63
N PRO A 214 -16.64 5.59 -5.59
CA PRO A 214 -17.61 6.66 -5.71
C PRO A 214 -16.99 7.89 -6.41
N TYR A 215 -17.74 8.49 -7.34
CA TYR A 215 -17.34 9.64 -8.16
C TYR A 215 -16.22 9.42 -9.20
N GLU A 216 -15.53 8.28 -9.22
CA GLU A 216 -14.45 8.01 -10.18
C GLU A 216 -14.96 8.04 -11.63
N ILE A 217 -16.15 7.48 -11.87
CA ILE A 217 -16.79 7.46 -13.19
C ILE A 217 -18.03 8.37 -13.24
N GLY A 218 -17.89 9.62 -12.79
CA GLY A 218 -18.88 10.70 -13.02
C GLY A 218 -20.31 10.41 -12.57
N SER A 219 -20.51 9.42 -11.72
CA SER A 219 -21.83 8.98 -11.27
C SER A 219 -22.22 9.67 -9.97
N ASP A 220 -23.47 10.12 -9.92
CA ASP A 220 -24.12 10.74 -8.75
C ASP A 220 -24.55 9.65 -7.73
N GLN A 221 -23.66 8.68 -7.47
CA GLN A 221 -23.94 7.54 -6.60
C GLN A 221 -22.95 7.46 -5.45
N ASP A 222 -23.48 7.40 -4.23
CA ASP A 222 -22.76 7.14 -2.98
C ASP A 222 -22.24 5.68 -2.88
N LYS A 223 -22.01 5.00 -4.02
CA LYS A 223 -21.67 3.58 -4.08
C LYS A 223 -20.64 3.29 -5.16
N TYR A 224 -19.81 2.29 -4.88
CA TYR A 224 -18.90 1.66 -5.83
C TYR A 224 -19.66 1.19 -7.07
N PHE A 225 -19.05 1.42 -8.23
CA PHE A 225 -19.56 0.95 -9.50
C PHE A 225 -18.74 -0.23 -9.99
N GLU A 226 -19.40 -1.32 -10.33
CA GLU A 226 -18.76 -2.51 -10.87
C GLU A 226 -19.07 -2.64 -12.37
N PHE A 227 -18.05 -2.92 -13.18
CA PHE A 227 -18.20 -3.11 -14.62
C PHE A 227 -17.58 -4.45 -15.06
N ASN A 228 -18.42 -5.32 -15.62
CA ASN A 228 -18.00 -6.64 -16.08
C ASN A 228 -17.47 -6.59 -17.52
N ILE A 229 -16.28 -7.16 -17.73
CA ILE A 229 -15.65 -7.34 -19.04
C ILE A 229 -15.38 -8.84 -19.26
N PRO A 230 -16.12 -9.49 -20.19
CA PRO A 230 -15.93 -10.91 -20.48
C PRO A 230 -14.54 -11.21 -21.06
N PHE A 231 -13.96 -12.37 -20.73
CA PHE A 231 -12.65 -12.80 -21.22
C PHE A 231 -12.58 -12.84 -22.76
N GLU A 232 -13.69 -13.10 -23.43
CA GLU A 232 -13.78 -13.11 -24.90
C GLU A 232 -13.41 -11.77 -25.53
N VAL A 233 -13.54 -10.65 -24.81
CA VAL A 233 -13.11 -9.32 -25.25
C VAL A 233 -11.60 -9.25 -25.45
N PHE A 234 -10.86 -9.98 -24.61
CA PHE A 234 -9.39 -10.02 -24.62
C PHE A 234 -8.82 -11.13 -25.51
N GLY A 235 -9.64 -12.14 -25.86
CA GLY A 235 -9.22 -13.28 -26.68
C GLY A 235 -8.01 -14.00 -26.07
N ASP A 236 -6.98 -14.25 -26.87
CA ASP A 236 -5.78 -14.96 -26.40
C ASP A 236 -4.84 -14.08 -25.55
N SER A 237 -5.14 -12.79 -25.32
CA SER A 237 -4.26 -11.91 -24.55
C SER A 237 -4.37 -12.09 -23.04
N ILE A 238 -5.48 -12.65 -22.55
CA ILE A 238 -5.73 -12.92 -21.12
C ILE A 238 -5.26 -14.33 -20.72
N ASP A 239 -4.62 -14.44 -19.55
CA ASP A 239 -4.20 -15.68 -18.92
C ASP A 239 -4.37 -15.59 -17.39
N THR A 240 -5.32 -16.35 -16.85
CA THR A 240 -5.55 -16.45 -15.40
C THR A 240 -4.61 -17.43 -14.71
N ASN A 241 -3.72 -18.11 -15.44
CA ASN A 241 -2.70 -18.99 -14.89
C ASN A 241 -1.44 -18.19 -14.49
N VAL A 242 -1.64 -17.11 -13.75
CA VAL A 242 -0.58 -16.22 -13.27
C VAL A 242 0.37 -17.01 -12.36
N LYS A 243 1.67 -16.79 -12.54
CA LYS A 243 2.73 -17.38 -11.72
C LYS A 243 3.63 -16.27 -11.24
N LEU A 244 3.39 -15.81 -10.02
CA LEU A 244 4.25 -14.80 -9.42
C LEU A 244 5.48 -15.48 -8.81
N LYS A 245 6.58 -14.73 -8.69
CA LYS A 245 7.76 -15.21 -7.98
C LYS A 245 7.46 -15.15 -6.48
N PRO A 246 7.83 -16.17 -5.69
CA PRO A 246 7.59 -16.15 -4.25
C PRO A 246 8.33 -14.99 -3.59
N TYR A 247 7.87 -14.59 -2.42
CA TYR A 247 8.58 -13.65 -1.58
C TYR A 247 9.99 -14.17 -1.25
N ALA A 248 11.00 -13.33 -1.38
CA ALA A 248 12.38 -13.69 -1.01
C ALA A 248 12.55 -13.75 0.51
N VAL A 249 11.82 -12.90 1.25
CA VAL A 249 11.88 -12.80 2.71
C VAL A 249 10.49 -12.55 3.32
N ASP A 250 10.36 -12.79 4.61
CA ASP A 250 9.23 -12.30 5.40
C ASP A 250 9.54 -10.87 5.87
N VAL A 251 8.61 -9.94 5.67
CA VAL A 251 8.64 -8.60 6.27
C VAL A 251 7.50 -8.52 7.28
N VAL A 252 7.79 -8.01 8.48
CA VAL A 252 6.81 -7.89 9.58
C VAL A 252 6.96 -6.52 10.22
N ALA A 253 5.84 -5.88 10.56
CA ALA A 253 5.85 -4.61 11.28
C ALA A 253 6.16 -4.83 12.77
N LYS A 254 7.23 -4.20 13.27
CA LYS A 254 7.44 -3.95 14.70
C LYS A 254 6.79 -2.61 15.04
N LYS A 255 5.64 -2.68 15.71
CA LYS A 255 4.88 -1.50 16.15
C LYS A 255 5.50 -0.87 17.40
N VAL A 256 5.65 0.44 17.38
CA VAL A 256 6.06 1.27 18.53
C VAL A 256 5.08 2.43 18.62
N SER A 257 4.46 2.63 19.77
CA SER A 257 3.55 3.75 20.01
C SER A 257 3.84 4.43 21.33
N LEU A 258 3.61 5.74 21.37
CA LEU A 258 3.78 6.59 22.54
C LEU A 258 2.69 7.65 22.52
N GLN A 259 1.94 7.75 23.62
CA GLN A 259 0.95 8.81 23.78
C GLN A 259 1.25 9.60 25.05
N GLU A 260 1.68 10.84 24.87
CA GLU A 260 1.94 11.79 25.94
C GLU A 260 1.29 13.15 25.64
N ALA A 261 1.34 14.07 26.61
CA ALA A 261 0.72 15.38 26.42
C ALA A 261 1.37 16.24 25.32
N TRP A 262 2.58 15.87 24.89
CA TRP A 262 3.40 16.58 23.92
C TRP A 262 3.57 15.83 22.59
N ILE A 263 3.27 14.54 22.54
CA ILE A 263 3.40 13.73 21.31
C ILE A 263 2.39 12.58 21.26
N ASP A 264 1.93 12.25 20.06
CA ASP A 264 1.23 11.02 19.71
C ASP A 264 2.02 10.31 18.60
N GLU A 265 2.56 9.13 18.88
CA GLU A 265 3.39 8.35 17.96
C GLU A 265 2.72 7.02 17.60
N ASP A 266 2.70 6.71 16.30
CA ASP A 266 2.37 5.38 15.77
C ASP A 266 3.36 4.97 14.66
N ILE A 267 4.35 4.15 15.04
CA ILE A 267 5.49 3.79 14.21
C ILE A 267 5.44 2.30 13.87
N SER A 268 5.43 2.00 12.57
CA SER A 268 5.55 0.65 12.02
C SER A 268 6.94 0.46 11.42
N MET A 269 7.84 -0.20 12.15
CA MET A 269 9.19 -0.48 11.66
C MET A 269 9.21 -1.80 10.87
N PRO A 270 9.70 -1.86 9.63
CA PRO A 270 9.85 -3.11 8.92
C PRO A 270 10.99 -3.95 9.51
N VAL A 271 10.70 -5.20 9.82
CA VAL A 271 11.67 -6.20 10.28
C VAL A 271 11.67 -7.38 9.32
N ILE A 272 12.85 -7.69 8.79
CA ILE A 272 13.04 -8.77 7.82
C ILE A 272 13.43 -10.05 8.54
N ALA A 273 12.84 -11.16 8.10
CA ALA A 273 13.16 -12.51 8.54
C ALA A 273 13.24 -13.49 7.35
N GLY A 274 13.90 -14.61 7.57
CA GLY A 274 13.96 -15.72 6.60
C GLY A 274 15.13 -15.67 5.63
N LEU A 275 16.07 -14.72 5.79
CA LEU A 275 17.33 -14.77 5.05
C LEU A 275 18.22 -15.91 5.56
N SER A 276 18.89 -16.59 4.63
CA SER A 276 19.81 -17.69 4.94
C SER A 276 21.09 -17.21 5.63
N ASP A 277 21.56 -16.00 5.28
CA ASP A 277 22.67 -15.33 5.94
C ASP A 277 22.16 -14.39 7.04
N SER A 278 22.32 -14.81 8.29
CA SER A 278 21.87 -14.04 9.44
C SER A 278 22.64 -12.73 9.63
N ALA A 279 23.90 -12.65 9.19
CA ALA A 279 24.69 -11.42 9.31
C ALA A 279 24.21 -10.36 8.31
N VAL A 280 23.84 -10.78 7.10
CA VAL A 280 23.19 -9.90 6.12
C VAL A 280 21.82 -9.44 6.63
N GLN A 281 21.01 -10.35 7.20
CA GLN A 281 19.73 -10.00 7.80
C GLN A 281 19.87 -8.96 8.93
N GLU A 282 20.80 -9.20 9.86
CA GLU A 282 21.08 -8.27 10.96
C GLU A 282 21.56 -6.91 10.45
N LYS A 283 22.40 -6.89 9.41
CA LYS A 283 22.86 -5.65 8.77
C LYS A 283 21.69 -4.84 8.22
N ILE A 284 20.75 -5.47 7.50
CA ILE A 284 19.59 -4.77 6.92
C ILE A 284 18.67 -4.26 8.03
N ASN A 285 18.31 -5.12 8.99
CA ASN A 285 17.44 -4.73 10.10
C ASN A 285 18.04 -3.60 10.94
N SER A 286 19.36 -3.64 11.18
CA SER A 286 20.05 -2.58 11.93
C SER A 286 20.10 -1.25 11.19
N MET A 287 20.24 -1.27 9.86
CA MET A 287 20.20 -0.06 9.03
C MET A 287 18.85 0.66 9.17
N ILE A 288 17.76 -0.07 8.91
CA ILE A 288 16.39 0.45 8.98
C ILE A 288 16.03 0.87 10.40
N GLU A 289 16.29 0.02 11.41
CA GLU A 289 15.98 0.33 12.81
C GLU A 289 16.72 1.58 13.28
N LYS A 290 17.98 1.76 12.87
CA LYS A 290 18.75 2.95 13.21
C LYS A 290 18.12 4.22 12.64
N GLU A 291 17.82 4.24 11.33
CA GLU A 291 17.25 5.44 10.70
C GLU A 291 15.90 5.83 11.31
N ILE A 292 15.01 4.85 11.52
CA ILE A 292 13.71 5.12 12.14
C ILE A 292 13.88 5.58 13.60
N THR A 293 14.78 4.95 14.36
CA THR A 293 15.02 5.32 15.76
C THR A 293 15.66 6.70 15.89
N ASP A 294 16.55 7.09 14.97
CA ASP A 294 17.13 8.43 14.94
C ASP A 294 16.06 9.49 14.67
N PHE A 295 15.23 9.33 13.63
CA PHE A 295 14.09 10.21 13.36
C PHE A 295 13.19 10.34 14.60
N LYS A 296 12.80 9.20 15.17
CA LYS A 296 11.94 9.15 16.36
C LYS A 296 12.54 9.97 17.51
N ASN A 297 13.78 9.71 17.87
CA ASN A 297 14.42 10.37 19.02
C ASN A 297 14.60 11.88 18.79
N GLU A 298 14.96 12.29 17.58
CA GLU A 298 15.09 13.71 17.22
C GLU A 298 13.75 14.43 17.28
N PHE A 299 12.69 13.80 16.76
CA PHE A 299 11.35 14.35 16.79
C PHE A 299 10.78 14.43 18.21
N GLU A 300 11.03 13.42 19.06
CA GLU A 300 10.63 13.45 20.46
C GLU A 300 11.23 14.62 21.24
N VAL A 301 12.53 14.87 21.03
CA VAL A 301 13.23 16.00 21.67
C VAL A 301 12.59 17.31 21.25
N THR A 302 12.38 17.50 19.95
CA THR A 302 11.77 18.71 19.38
C THR A 302 10.36 18.93 19.92
N ALA A 303 9.50 17.92 19.83
CA ALA A 303 8.11 17.98 20.30
C ALA A 303 8.02 18.36 21.80
N LYS A 304 8.93 17.83 22.62
CA LYS A 304 8.95 18.11 24.05
C LYS A 304 9.42 19.53 24.36
N GLU A 305 10.45 20.02 23.68
CA GLU A 305 10.94 21.40 23.85
C GLU A 305 9.88 22.41 23.43
N ASP A 306 9.29 22.23 22.24
CA ASP A 306 8.24 23.10 21.72
C ASP A 306 7.00 23.09 22.61
N TYR A 307 6.62 21.94 23.16
CA TYR A 307 5.50 21.85 24.09
C TYR A 307 5.72 22.64 25.38
N GLU A 308 6.92 22.61 25.97
CA GLU A 308 7.23 23.41 27.17
C GLU A 308 7.22 24.91 26.88
N ASP A 309 7.69 25.32 25.69
CA ASP A 309 7.66 26.72 25.27
C ASP A 309 6.23 27.18 24.97
N MET A 310 5.42 26.38 24.26
CA MET A 310 4.03 26.69 23.94
C MET A 310 3.16 26.86 25.19
N LYS A 311 3.39 26.08 26.25
CA LYS A 311 2.69 26.24 27.54
C LYS A 311 2.75 27.65 28.13
N THR A 312 3.75 28.44 27.75
CA THR A 312 3.89 29.81 28.23
C THR A 312 2.82 30.76 27.66
N PHE A 313 2.19 30.40 26.55
CA PHE A 313 1.14 31.20 25.88
C PHE A 313 -0.17 30.43 25.66
N GLU A 314 -0.14 29.10 25.56
CA GLU A 314 -1.30 28.22 25.39
C GLU A 314 -1.35 27.18 26.53
N PRO A 315 -2.34 27.22 27.44
CA PRO A 315 -2.35 26.35 28.62
C PRO A 315 -2.40 24.84 28.34
N ASN A 316 -2.95 24.46 27.18
CA ASN A 316 -3.09 23.07 26.74
C ASN A 316 -2.68 22.98 25.26
N PRO A 317 -1.39 23.05 24.93
CA PRO A 317 -0.94 22.88 23.56
C PRO A 317 -1.33 21.49 23.05
N ARG A 318 -1.63 21.39 21.76
CA ARG A 318 -1.87 20.09 21.11
C ARG A 318 -0.56 19.30 21.02
N PRO A 319 -0.58 17.97 21.21
CA PRO A 319 0.60 17.16 20.99
C PRO A 319 1.01 17.20 19.51
N TYR A 320 2.29 17.04 19.25
CA TYR A 320 2.76 16.73 17.90
C TYR A 320 2.36 15.31 17.53
N VAL A 321 2.26 15.00 16.24
CA VAL A 321 1.99 13.63 15.77
C VAL A 321 3.17 13.15 14.95
N ALA A 322 3.64 11.93 15.22
CA ALA A 322 4.57 11.21 14.36
C ALA A 322 3.95 9.89 13.93
N SER A 323 4.00 9.58 12.64
CA SER A 323 3.63 8.27 12.15
C SER A 323 4.62 7.75 11.14
N ILE A 324 4.92 6.46 11.20
CA ILE A 324 5.72 5.78 10.19
C ILE A 324 4.97 4.56 9.71
N SER A 325 4.80 4.47 8.40
CA SER A 325 4.24 3.32 7.70
C SER A 325 5.18 2.87 6.59
N PHE A 326 5.00 1.65 6.11
CA PHE A 326 5.78 1.14 4.99
C PHE A 326 4.94 0.26 4.07
N GLU A 327 5.38 0.18 2.82
CA GLU A 327 4.82 -0.68 1.79
C GLU A 327 5.95 -1.49 1.11
N GLU A 328 5.71 -2.77 0.87
CA GLU A 328 6.60 -3.60 0.06
C GLU A 328 6.33 -3.31 -1.43
N LYS A 329 7.26 -2.64 -2.11
CA LYS A 329 7.18 -2.38 -3.56
C LYS A 329 7.74 -3.53 -4.40
N CYS A 330 8.71 -4.27 -3.87
CA CYS A 330 9.25 -5.49 -4.49
C CYS A 330 9.82 -6.41 -3.42
N ASN A 331 9.61 -7.72 -3.54
CA ASN A 331 10.22 -8.71 -2.66
C ASN A 331 10.33 -10.04 -3.43
N GLN A 332 11.43 -10.20 -4.18
CA GLN A 332 11.70 -11.40 -4.99
C GLN A 332 13.14 -11.47 -5.49
N GLU A 333 13.63 -12.69 -5.76
CA GLU A 333 14.87 -12.97 -6.50
C GLU A 333 16.14 -12.25 -5.98
N GLY A 334 16.17 -11.90 -4.69
CA GLY A 334 17.31 -11.22 -4.06
C GLY A 334 17.20 -9.69 -4.00
N ILE A 335 16.06 -9.09 -4.39
CA ILE A 335 15.77 -7.67 -4.16
C ILE A 335 14.59 -7.56 -3.20
N LEU A 336 14.73 -6.65 -2.23
CA LEU A 336 13.63 -6.13 -1.43
C LEU A 336 13.58 -4.61 -1.64
N SER A 337 12.43 -4.06 -1.99
CA SER A 337 12.18 -2.63 -2.08
C SER A 337 11.06 -2.26 -1.13
N LEU A 338 11.36 -1.40 -0.16
CA LEU A 338 10.41 -0.86 0.81
C LEU A 338 10.22 0.62 0.56
N TYR A 339 8.97 1.09 0.51
CA TYR A 339 8.61 2.50 0.51
C TYR A 339 8.13 2.89 1.91
N VAL A 340 8.84 3.78 2.58
CA VAL A 340 8.60 4.14 3.99
C VAL A 340 8.21 5.61 4.08
N VAL A 341 7.06 5.89 4.68
CA VAL A 341 6.51 7.23 4.83
C VAL A 341 6.75 7.71 6.27
N TYR A 342 7.50 8.79 6.42
CA TYR A 342 7.75 9.47 7.69
C TYR A 342 6.85 10.69 7.79
N TYR A 343 5.72 10.55 8.49
CA TYR A 343 4.75 11.63 8.68
C TYR A 343 4.99 12.36 10.00
N GLU A 344 4.88 13.68 9.95
CA GLU A 344 4.93 14.57 11.11
C GLU A 344 3.81 15.62 11.06
N TYR A 345 3.25 15.95 12.22
CA TYR A 345 2.38 17.10 12.39
C TYR A 345 2.85 17.90 13.60
N THR A 346 3.34 19.10 13.33
CA THR A 346 3.87 20.04 14.33
C THR A 346 2.93 21.23 14.57
N GLY A 347 1.68 21.12 14.13
CA GLY A 347 0.67 22.18 14.10
C GLY A 347 0.45 22.75 12.69
N GLY A 348 -0.39 23.78 12.58
CA GLY A 348 -0.72 24.41 11.29
C GLY A 348 -1.86 23.72 10.53
N ALA A 349 -1.95 23.98 9.23
CA ALA A 349 -3.08 23.58 8.39
C ALA A 349 -3.09 22.09 8.00
N HIS A 350 -1.91 21.46 7.89
CA HIS A 350 -1.73 20.06 7.53
C HIS A 350 -0.38 19.55 8.06
N GLY A 351 -0.20 18.23 8.09
CA GLY A 351 1.11 17.62 8.37
C GLY A 351 2.05 17.68 7.18
N MET A 352 3.23 17.15 7.37
CA MET A 352 4.22 16.92 6.31
C MET A 352 4.65 15.46 6.35
N HIS A 353 5.16 14.97 5.24
CA HIS A 353 5.82 13.68 5.23
C HIS A 353 7.03 13.66 4.30
N THR A 354 7.98 12.79 4.65
CA THR A 354 9.15 12.47 3.84
C THR A 354 9.10 10.99 3.49
N ASP A 355 9.27 10.69 2.20
CA ASP A 355 9.13 9.33 1.70
C ASP A 355 10.49 8.77 1.30
N VAL A 356 10.86 7.63 1.88
CA VAL A 356 12.17 7.01 1.71
C VAL A 356 12.01 5.62 1.14
N SER A 357 12.73 5.33 0.05
CA SER A 357 12.76 4.01 -0.56
C SER A 357 14.04 3.27 -0.20
N TYR A 358 13.90 2.10 0.41
CA TYR A 358 14.99 1.16 0.67
C TYR A 358 15.00 0.08 -0.39
N ASN A 359 15.74 0.31 -1.49
CA ASN A 359 16.05 -0.73 -2.46
C ASN A 359 17.24 -1.54 -1.95
N ILE A 360 17.04 -2.78 -1.55
CA ILE A 360 18.03 -3.59 -0.82
C ILE A 360 18.38 -4.82 -1.64
N ASP A 361 19.69 -5.04 -1.79
CA ASP A 361 20.27 -6.27 -2.29
C ASP A 361 20.34 -7.29 -1.15
N LEU A 362 19.50 -8.33 -1.20
CA LEU A 362 19.37 -9.33 -0.13
C LEU A 362 20.57 -10.28 -0.03
N GLU A 363 21.47 -10.31 -1.02
CA GLU A 363 22.71 -11.08 -0.93
C GLU A 363 23.79 -10.34 -0.12
N THR A 364 23.78 -9.00 -0.15
CA THR A 364 24.85 -8.17 0.44
C THR A 364 24.39 -7.28 1.60
N GLY A 365 23.07 -7.07 1.71
CA GLY A 365 22.44 -6.11 2.64
C GLY A 365 22.80 -4.66 2.35
N GLU A 366 23.17 -4.35 1.10
CA GLU A 366 23.47 -2.97 0.66
C GLU A 366 22.29 -2.36 -0.08
N LEU A 367 22.21 -1.02 -0.03
CA LEU A 367 21.28 -0.28 -0.86
C LEU A 367 21.68 -0.35 -2.34
N ILE A 368 20.69 -0.50 -3.20
CA ILE A 368 20.77 -0.47 -4.65
C ILE A 368 20.46 0.96 -5.09
N THR A 369 21.51 1.68 -5.45
CA THR A 369 21.47 3.01 -6.06
C THR A 369 21.48 2.90 -7.58
N TYR A 370 21.25 4.00 -8.30
CA TYR A 370 21.23 4.00 -9.77
C TYR A 370 22.53 3.48 -10.40
N ASP A 371 23.69 3.87 -9.86
CA ASP A 371 25.01 3.43 -10.31
C ASP A 371 25.27 1.93 -10.06
N LYS A 372 24.56 1.31 -9.12
CA LYS A 372 24.58 -0.15 -8.92
C LYS A 372 23.59 -0.86 -9.83
N LEU A 373 22.39 -0.29 -10.02
CA LEU A 373 21.31 -0.85 -10.82
C LEU A 373 21.65 -0.88 -12.32
N PHE A 374 22.37 0.14 -12.79
CA PHE A 374 22.75 0.30 -14.20
C PHE A 374 24.25 0.09 -14.43
N LYS A 375 24.60 -0.20 -15.69
CA LYS A 375 26.00 -0.23 -16.15
C LYS A 375 26.57 1.20 -16.14
N GLU A 376 27.86 1.33 -15.81
CA GLU A 376 28.56 2.62 -15.70
C GLU A 376 28.41 3.52 -16.96
N ASP A 377 28.46 2.92 -18.16
CA ASP A 377 28.35 3.65 -19.43
C ASP A 377 26.90 3.88 -19.90
N PHE A 378 25.90 3.47 -19.12
CA PHE A 378 24.49 3.63 -19.50
C PHE A 378 23.89 4.92 -18.95
N ASN A 379 23.42 5.79 -19.85
CA ASN A 379 22.76 7.03 -19.47
C ASN A 379 21.29 6.80 -19.07
N TYR A 380 21.09 6.23 -17.89
CA TYR A 380 19.74 5.95 -17.35
C TYR A 380 18.90 7.21 -17.22
N LYS A 381 19.49 8.35 -16.82
CA LYS A 381 18.80 9.63 -16.67
C LYS A 381 18.08 10.04 -17.94
N SER A 382 18.78 10.00 -19.08
CA SER A 382 18.18 10.38 -20.36
C SER A 382 16.98 9.49 -20.75
N VAL A 383 16.98 8.21 -20.36
CA VAL A 383 15.86 7.30 -20.64
C VAL A 383 14.69 7.61 -19.71
N ILE A 384 14.97 7.77 -18.41
CA ILE A 384 13.97 8.11 -17.39
C ILE A 384 13.33 9.47 -17.68
N ASP A 385 14.12 10.53 -17.87
CA ASP A 385 13.63 11.88 -18.15
C ASP A 385 12.73 11.90 -19.39
N LYS A 386 13.14 11.23 -20.46
CA LYS A 386 12.34 11.14 -21.69
C LYS A 386 11.00 10.45 -21.44
N ASN A 387 10.98 9.42 -20.61
CA ASN A 387 9.76 8.72 -20.24
C ASN A 387 8.87 9.61 -19.37
N ILE A 388 9.42 10.27 -18.33
CA ILE A 388 8.69 11.20 -17.46
C ILE A 388 8.08 12.36 -18.27
N TYR A 389 8.84 12.99 -19.18
CA TYR A 389 8.31 14.03 -20.06
C TYR A 389 7.13 13.55 -20.91
N ARG A 390 7.18 12.30 -21.41
CA ARG A 390 6.06 11.70 -22.15
C ARG A 390 4.84 11.49 -21.26
N GLN A 391 5.03 11.04 -20.01
CA GLN A 391 3.94 10.90 -19.05
C GLN A 391 3.32 12.25 -18.67
N ILE A 392 4.14 13.27 -18.37
CA ILE A 392 3.70 14.63 -18.07
C ILE A 392 2.92 15.24 -19.24
N ASP A 393 3.38 15.05 -20.49
CA ASP A 393 2.62 15.53 -21.66
C ASP A 393 1.25 14.84 -21.77
N GLY A 394 1.18 13.52 -21.54
CA GLY A 394 -0.07 12.78 -21.48
C GLY A 394 -1.03 13.30 -20.41
N ILE A 395 -0.53 13.57 -19.20
CA ILE A 395 -1.30 14.16 -18.10
C ILE A 395 -1.78 15.56 -18.49
N LYS A 396 -0.90 16.40 -19.04
CA LYS A 396 -1.28 17.73 -19.53
C LYS A 396 -2.42 17.68 -20.54
N GLN A 397 -2.37 16.76 -21.52
CA GLN A 397 -3.47 16.60 -22.47
C GLN A 397 -4.77 16.18 -21.80
N GLN A 398 -4.71 15.35 -20.75
CA GLN A 398 -5.88 14.97 -19.96
C GLN A 398 -6.54 16.19 -19.29
N TYR A 399 -5.77 17.01 -18.57
CA TYR A 399 -6.31 18.20 -17.91
C TYR A 399 -6.91 19.20 -18.93
N ILE A 400 -6.28 19.35 -20.10
CA ILE A 400 -6.80 20.19 -21.19
C ILE A 400 -8.15 19.64 -21.68
N ASN A 401 -8.25 18.34 -21.91
CA ASN A 401 -9.49 17.71 -22.38
C ASN A 401 -10.62 17.82 -21.34
N GLU A 402 -10.30 17.65 -20.05
CA GLU A 402 -11.25 17.82 -18.94
C GLU A 402 -11.75 19.25 -18.84
N ALA A 403 -10.85 20.25 -18.91
CA ALA A 403 -11.24 21.67 -18.97
C ALA A 403 -12.16 21.96 -20.16
N LEU A 404 -11.78 21.53 -21.37
CA LEU A 404 -12.60 21.71 -22.57
C LEU A 404 -13.98 21.03 -22.44
N SER A 405 -14.06 19.85 -21.82
CA SER A 405 -15.33 19.15 -21.58
C SER A 405 -16.27 19.90 -20.63
N ARG A 406 -15.72 20.71 -19.71
CA ARG A 406 -16.45 21.62 -18.82
C ARG A 406 -16.78 22.96 -19.47
N GLY A 407 -16.35 23.18 -20.71
CA GLY A 407 -16.54 24.43 -21.46
C GLY A 407 -15.57 25.54 -21.05
N GLU A 408 -14.46 25.19 -20.41
CA GLU A 408 -13.38 26.10 -20.02
C GLU A 408 -12.42 26.35 -21.19
N SER A 409 -11.64 27.44 -21.11
CA SER A 409 -10.57 27.70 -22.07
C SER A 409 -9.34 26.84 -21.75
N VAL A 410 -8.49 26.59 -22.75
CA VAL A 410 -7.23 25.85 -22.52
C VAL A 410 -6.28 26.67 -21.65
N GLU A 411 -6.35 28.00 -21.75
CA GLU A 411 -5.54 28.93 -20.99
C GLU A 411 -5.86 28.93 -19.48
N ASP A 412 -7.08 28.54 -19.11
CA ASP A 412 -7.52 28.43 -17.71
C ASP A 412 -7.29 27.02 -17.13
N ALA A 413 -6.87 26.05 -17.94
CA ALA A 413 -6.64 24.69 -17.48
C ALA A 413 -5.45 24.63 -16.51
N TYR A 414 -5.66 24.03 -15.34
CA TYR A 414 -4.56 23.69 -14.44
C TYR A 414 -3.67 22.64 -15.09
N ILE A 415 -2.37 22.93 -15.22
CA ILE A 415 -1.39 21.99 -15.77
C ILE A 415 -0.38 21.65 -14.67
N PRO A 416 -0.39 20.41 -14.15
CA PRO A 416 0.56 20.00 -13.12
C PRO A 416 1.97 19.79 -13.69
N TYR A 417 2.96 19.70 -12.79
CA TYR A 417 4.34 19.27 -13.08
C TYR A 417 5.14 20.15 -14.05
N GLN A 418 4.75 21.42 -14.21
CA GLN A 418 5.47 22.36 -15.07
C GLN A 418 6.92 22.64 -14.60
N GLY A 419 7.24 22.34 -13.34
CA GLY A 419 8.57 22.50 -12.76
C GLY A 419 9.56 21.36 -13.02
N PHE A 420 9.17 20.32 -13.77
CA PHE A 420 10.07 19.19 -14.02
C PHE A 420 11.19 19.53 -15.04
N GLU A 421 12.43 19.56 -14.54
CA GLU A 421 13.64 19.88 -15.33
C GLU A 421 14.56 18.66 -15.57
N GLY A 422 14.14 17.47 -15.15
CA GLY A 422 14.93 16.23 -15.16
C GLY A 422 15.21 15.70 -13.75
N ILE A 423 15.64 14.43 -13.65
CA ILE A 423 15.91 13.78 -12.37
C ILE A 423 17.28 14.17 -11.78
N ALA A 424 17.35 14.27 -10.45
CA ALA A 424 18.61 14.38 -9.71
C ALA A 424 19.50 13.13 -9.86
N ASP A 425 20.79 13.22 -9.51
CA ASP A 425 21.71 12.06 -9.55
C ASP A 425 21.26 10.96 -8.56
N ASP A 426 20.72 11.41 -7.43
CA ASP A 426 20.20 10.64 -6.31
C ASP A 426 18.67 10.74 -6.19
N GLN A 427 17.96 10.98 -7.31
CA GLN A 427 16.49 11.04 -7.29
C GLN A 427 15.91 9.79 -6.60
N PRO A 428 15.01 9.95 -5.63
CA PRO A 428 14.39 8.81 -4.98
C PRO A 428 13.62 7.93 -5.97
N PHE A 429 13.79 6.61 -5.80
CA PHE A 429 13.05 5.62 -6.58
C PHE A 429 12.82 4.36 -5.77
N TYR A 430 11.78 3.61 -6.11
CA TYR A 430 11.60 2.24 -5.67
C TYR A 430 11.66 1.28 -6.85
N ILE A 431 12.08 0.05 -6.59
CA ILE A 431 11.99 -1.06 -7.53
C ILE A 431 10.66 -1.79 -7.31
N ASN A 432 9.99 -2.11 -8.41
CA ASN A 432 8.82 -2.99 -8.47
C ASN A 432 9.15 -4.17 -9.43
N ASP A 433 8.21 -5.09 -9.64
CA ASP A 433 8.46 -6.34 -10.38
C ASP A 433 8.91 -6.14 -11.83
N ASP A 434 8.39 -5.12 -12.53
CA ASP A 434 8.68 -4.85 -13.94
C ASP A 434 8.88 -3.35 -14.27
N ARG A 435 9.00 -2.53 -13.23
CA ARG A 435 9.08 -1.06 -13.32
C ARG A 435 9.97 -0.50 -12.20
N ILE A 436 10.48 0.71 -12.41
CA ILE A 436 11.01 1.55 -11.34
C ILE A 436 10.07 2.74 -11.17
N GLY A 437 9.63 3.00 -9.93
CA GLY A 437 8.84 4.18 -9.60
C GLY A 437 9.76 5.29 -9.18
N VAL A 438 9.85 6.36 -9.98
CA VAL A 438 10.65 7.55 -9.67
C VAL A 438 9.72 8.61 -9.12
N TYR A 439 10.03 9.13 -7.93
CA TYR A 439 9.13 10.03 -7.23
C TYR A 439 9.81 11.33 -6.78
N PHE A 440 9.00 12.36 -6.58
CA PHE A 440 9.41 13.72 -6.27
C PHE A 440 8.80 14.11 -4.92
N GLY A 441 9.63 14.64 -4.01
CA GLY A 441 9.21 15.01 -2.67
C GLY A 441 8.09 16.06 -2.66
N LEU A 442 7.48 16.25 -1.49
CA LEU A 442 6.45 17.28 -1.31
C LEU A 442 6.98 18.64 -1.78
N TYR A 443 6.18 19.32 -2.60
CA TYR A 443 6.49 20.62 -3.20
C TYR A 443 7.64 20.66 -4.21
N GLU A 444 8.25 19.53 -4.58
CA GLU A 444 9.40 19.52 -5.50
C GLU A 444 9.00 19.97 -6.92
N ILE A 445 7.95 19.37 -7.48
CA ILE A 445 7.43 19.71 -8.82
C ILE A 445 5.92 19.95 -8.88
N ALA A 446 5.22 19.86 -7.74
CA ALA A 446 3.76 19.97 -7.65
C ALA A 446 3.32 20.62 -6.34
N SER A 447 2.02 20.92 -6.20
CA SER A 447 1.49 21.41 -4.93
C SER A 447 1.31 20.28 -3.92
N TYR A 448 1.14 20.61 -2.63
CA TYR A 448 0.78 19.61 -1.61
C TYR A 448 -0.47 18.82 -1.96
N ALA A 449 -1.46 19.48 -2.59
CA ALA A 449 -2.73 18.86 -2.95
C ALA A 449 -2.59 17.80 -4.05
N ASP A 450 -1.52 17.85 -4.84
CA ASP A 450 -1.19 16.85 -5.85
C ASP A 450 -0.46 15.62 -5.25
N GLY A 451 -0.08 15.68 -3.97
CA GLY A 451 0.65 14.60 -3.28
C GLY A 451 2.11 14.49 -3.73
N ILE A 452 2.63 13.26 -3.71
CA ILE A 452 3.97 12.89 -4.18
C ILE A 452 3.89 12.48 -5.66
N PRO A 453 4.37 13.30 -6.60
CA PRO A 453 4.36 12.93 -8.01
C PRO A 453 5.26 11.71 -8.21
N THR A 454 4.69 10.64 -8.76
CA THR A 454 5.40 9.37 -9.00
C THR A 454 5.21 8.94 -10.45
N PHE A 455 6.30 8.55 -11.10
CA PHE A 455 6.31 8.13 -12.49
C PHE A 455 6.93 6.74 -12.61
N GLU A 456 6.13 5.81 -13.14
CA GLU A 456 6.54 4.43 -13.32
C GLU A 456 7.24 4.24 -14.66
N ILE A 457 8.50 3.81 -14.62
CA ILE A 457 9.33 3.60 -15.81
C ILE A 457 9.44 2.09 -16.06
N PRO A 458 8.89 1.58 -17.17
CA PRO A 458 8.97 0.16 -17.48
C PRO A 458 10.42 -0.30 -17.64
N ILE A 459 10.75 -1.45 -17.05
CA ILE A 459 12.08 -2.04 -17.17
C ILE A 459 12.42 -2.38 -18.62
N SER A 460 11.42 -2.67 -19.45
CA SER A 460 11.61 -2.90 -20.89
C SER A 460 12.27 -1.73 -21.63
N GLU A 461 12.13 -0.49 -21.14
CA GLU A 461 12.82 0.69 -21.69
C GLU A 461 14.25 0.84 -21.16
N LEU A 462 14.58 0.19 -20.05
CA LEU A 462 15.84 0.29 -19.31
C LEU A 462 16.73 -0.96 -19.44
N ASN A 463 16.20 -2.04 -20.00
CA ASN A 463 16.80 -3.39 -19.94
C ASN A 463 18.23 -3.46 -20.51
N GLU A 464 18.52 -2.74 -21.59
CA GLU A 464 19.86 -2.71 -22.19
C GLU A 464 20.93 -2.18 -21.22
N GLY A 465 20.52 -1.30 -20.30
CA GLY A 465 21.37 -0.65 -19.31
C GLY A 465 21.51 -1.38 -17.99
N LEU A 466 20.64 -2.35 -17.69
CA LEU A 466 20.63 -3.02 -16.38
C LEU A 466 21.93 -3.77 -16.13
N ASN A 467 22.43 -3.66 -14.89
CA ASN A 467 23.51 -4.50 -14.40
C ASN A 467 23.08 -5.97 -14.46
N PRO A 468 23.86 -6.87 -15.07
CA PRO A 468 23.53 -8.29 -15.16
C PRO A 468 23.21 -8.97 -13.83
N LYS A 469 23.73 -8.44 -12.71
CA LYS A 469 23.37 -8.90 -11.36
C LYS A 469 21.86 -8.82 -11.09
N TYR A 470 21.23 -7.71 -11.52
CA TYR A 470 19.84 -7.40 -11.23
C TYR A 470 18.90 -7.67 -12.41
N ALA A 471 19.41 -7.81 -13.64
CA ALA A 471 18.58 -8.07 -14.82
C ALA A 471 17.66 -9.30 -14.65
N LYS A 472 18.18 -10.39 -14.06
CA LYS A 472 17.43 -11.62 -13.77
C LYS A 472 16.18 -11.41 -12.89
N ASN A 473 16.14 -10.35 -12.10
CA ASN A 473 15.02 -10.07 -11.21
C ASN A 473 13.76 -9.66 -11.98
N PHE A 474 13.94 -9.10 -13.19
CA PHE A 474 12.88 -8.58 -14.05
C PHE A 474 12.50 -9.52 -15.21
N GLU A 475 13.16 -10.67 -15.33
CA GLU A 475 12.89 -11.70 -16.36
C GLU A 475 11.72 -12.63 -16.04
#